data_AF-A0A961PKZ5-F1
#
_entry.id   AF-A0A961PKZ5-F1
#
_cell.length_a   1.000
_cell.length_b   1.000
_cell.length_c   1.000
_cell.angle_alpha   90.00
_cell.angle_beta   90.00
_cell.angle_gamma   90.00
#
_symmetry.space_group_name_H-M   'P 1'
#
loop_
_entity.id
_entity.type
_entity.pdbx_description
1 polymer ?
#
loop_
_entity_poly.entity_id
_entity_poly.type
_entity_poly.pdbx_seq_one_letter_code
_entity_poly.pdbx_strand_id
1 'polypeptide(L)'
;TARVSSVLGEIFANGDEDDEIEDAGVVASPIPGLDHKHAFFARDVILQQHWGEPAFEALAAKHGLMPSGALETLNEWAFDEHGEALLDEYDGYHVDFDIAVAIMVQVVEEARA
;
A
#
# COMPACT_ATOMS: atom_id res chain seq x y z
N THR A 1 -9.75 -43.17 -21.86
CA THR A 1 -9.09 -41.98 -21.26
C THR A 1 -10.08 -40.83 -21.06
N ALA A 2 -11.25 -41.11 -20.49
CA ALA A 2 -12.40 -40.19 -20.48
C ALA A 2 -12.72 -39.62 -19.08
N ARG A 3 -11.72 -39.24 -18.28
CA ARG A 3 -11.94 -38.76 -16.89
C ARG A 3 -10.96 -37.69 -16.38
N VAL A 4 -10.38 -36.85 -17.24
CA VAL A 4 -9.48 -35.77 -16.80
C VAL A 4 -9.60 -34.50 -17.66
N SER A 5 -10.83 -34.11 -18.03
CA SER A 5 -11.03 -32.85 -18.80
C SER A 5 -12.19 -32.00 -18.30
N SER A 6 -12.83 -32.36 -17.18
CA SER A 6 -14.02 -31.65 -16.69
C SER A 6 -13.76 -30.79 -15.44
N VAL A 7 -12.55 -30.78 -14.89
CA VAL A 7 -12.24 -30.13 -13.59
C VAL A 7 -11.44 -28.83 -13.75
N LEU A 8 -11.12 -28.39 -14.98
CA LEU A 8 -10.42 -27.11 -15.18
C LEU A 8 -11.32 -25.96 -15.65
N GLY A 9 -12.55 -26.25 -16.11
CA GLY A 9 -13.51 -25.22 -16.53
C GLY A 9 -14.35 -24.64 -15.39
N GLU A 10 -14.42 -25.31 -14.24
CA GLU A 10 -15.30 -24.94 -13.12
C GLU A 10 -14.60 -24.08 -12.05
N ILE A 11 -13.27 -23.90 -12.14
CA ILE A 11 -12.50 -23.10 -11.18
C ILE A 11 -12.57 -21.59 -11.49
N PHE A 12 -12.95 -21.22 -12.72
CA PHE A 12 -13.06 -19.82 -13.16
C PHE A 12 -14.51 -19.35 -13.34
N ALA A 13 -15.49 -20.17 -12.92
CA ALA A 13 -16.91 -19.93 -13.13
C ALA A 13 -17.67 -19.91 -11.79
N ASN A 14 -17.13 -19.24 -10.78
CA ASN A 14 -17.85 -18.84 -9.57
C ASN A 14 -16.96 -17.84 -8.81
N GLY A 15 -17.36 -16.63 -8.46
CA GLY A 15 -18.58 -15.92 -8.73
C GLY A 15 -18.24 -14.46 -8.98
N ASP A 16 -19.24 -13.79 -9.51
CA ASP A 16 -19.39 -12.35 -9.61
C ASP A 16 -19.16 -11.76 -8.20
N GLU A 17 -17.94 -11.32 -7.92
CA GLU A 17 -17.69 -10.22 -6.99
C GLU A 17 -17.48 -9.01 -7.89
N ASP A 18 -18.60 -8.51 -8.42
CA ASP A 18 -18.80 -7.08 -8.55
C ASP A 18 -18.59 -6.51 -7.13
N ASP A 19 -17.33 -6.32 -6.75
CA ASP A 19 -17.03 -5.35 -5.71
C ASP A 19 -17.37 -4.02 -6.38
N GLU A 20 -18.64 -3.67 -6.18
CA GLU A 20 -19.24 -2.41 -6.50
C GLU A 20 -18.15 -1.36 -6.38
N ILE A 21 -17.96 -0.62 -7.46
CA ILE A 21 -17.11 0.56 -7.49
C ILE A 21 -17.76 1.53 -6.50
N GLU A 22 -17.46 1.34 -5.21
CA GLU A 22 -17.91 2.23 -4.16
C GLU A 22 -17.16 3.53 -4.43
N ASP A 23 -17.89 4.45 -5.07
CA ASP A 23 -17.72 5.89 -4.98
C ASP A 23 -17.80 6.28 -3.49
N ALA A 24 -16.81 5.86 -2.71
CA ALA A 24 -16.56 6.32 -1.37
C ALA A 24 -16.00 7.73 -1.54
N GLY A 25 -16.94 8.68 -1.65
CA GLY A 25 -16.75 10.03 -2.17
C GLY A 25 -15.33 10.54 -2.08
N VAL A 26 -14.72 10.79 -3.25
CA VAL A 26 -13.33 11.22 -3.49
C VAL A 26 -12.78 12.01 -2.31
N VAL A 27 -12.29 11.27 -1.33
CA VAL A 27 -11.48 11.78 -0.25
C VAL A 27 -10.11 11.87 -0.88
N ALA A 28 -9.76 13.09 -1.28
CA ALA A 28 -8.47 13.39 -1.88
C ALA A 28 -7.38 12.67 -1.10
N SER A 29 -6.50 11.99 -1.84
CA SER A 29 -5.40 11.28 -1.21
C SER A 29 -4.44 12.33 -0.65
N PRO A 30 -4.09 12.26 0.65
CA PRO A 30 -3.18 13.21 1.31
C PRO A 30 -1.77 13.21 0.75
N ILE A 31 -1.47 12.24 -0.11
CA ILE A 31 -0.19 12.10 -0.77
C ILE A 31 -0.47 11.93 -2.27
N PRO A 32 -0.07 12.89 -3.12
CA PRO A 32 -0.28 12.77 -4.56
C PRO A 32 0.41 11.52 -5.11
N GLY A 33 -0.25 10.82 -6.02
CA GLY A 33 0.26 9.59 -6.63
C GLY A 33 -0.06 8.29 -5.87
N LEU A 34 -0.47 8.37 -4.60
CA LEU A 34 -0.98 7.21 -3.86
C LEU A 34 -2.50 7.18 -3.82
N ASP A 35 -3.09 5.98 -3.84
CA ASP A 35 -4.48 5.78 -3.43
C ASP A 35 -4.66 6.07 -1.94
N HIS A 36 -5.89 6.39 -1.52
CA HIS A 36 -6.25 6.68 -0.14
C HIS A 36 -5.71 5.63 0.85
N LYS A 37 -5.91 4.33 0.63
CA LYS A 37 -5.45 3.30 1.60
C LYS A 37 -3.94 3.34 1.79
N HIS A 38 -3.20 3.47 0.67
CA HIS A 38 -1.74 3.52 0.68
C HIS A 38 -1.21 4.83 1.25
N ALA A 39 -1.87 5.96 1.00
CA ALA A 39 -1.46 7.24 1.55
C ALA A 39 -1.63 7.29 3.07
N PHE A 40 -2.73 6.74 3.61
CA PHE A 40 -2.90 6.61 5.06
C PHE A 40 -1.92 5.62 5.68
N PHE A 41 -1.59 4.53 4.98
CA PHE A 41 -0.58 3.59 5.43
C PHE A 41 0.82 4.23 5.44
N ALA A 42 1.22 4.93 4.38
CA ALA A 42 2.48 5.68 4.31
C ALA A 42 2.63 6.67 5.46
N ARG A 43 1.56 7.40 5.80
CA ARG A 43 1.52 8.33 6.93
C ARG A 43 1.82 7.67 8.28
N ASP A 44 1.33 6.46 8.51
CA ASP A 44 1.56 5.72 9.77
C ASP A 44 2.97 5.11 9.77
N VAL A 45 3.42 4.56 8.62
CA VAL A 45 4.77 4.01 8.42
C VAL A 45 5.86 5.03 8.79
N ILE A 46 5.75 6.27 8.33
CA ILE A 46 6.78 7.30 8.56
C ILE A 46 6.85 7.82 10.01
N LEU A 47 5.91 7.43 10.89
CA LEU A 47 5.95 7.84 12.30
C LEU A 47 7.07 7.15 13.08
N GLN A 48 7.62 6.07 12.53
CA GLN A 48 8.74 5.33 13.10
C GLN A 48 9.82 5.16 12.03
N GLN A 49 11.09 5.36 12.40
CA GLN A 49 12.21 5.25 11.46
C GLN A 49 12.57 3.80 11.10
N HIS A 50 12.14 2.84 11.92
CA HIS A 50 12.44 1.43 11.72
C HIS A 50 11.29 0.55 12.20
N TRP A 51 10.95 -0.44 11.39
CA TRP A 51 9.93 -1.43 11.68
C TRP A 51 10.53 -2.83 11.65
N GLY A 52 10.22 -3.64 12.66
CA GLY A 52 10.40 -5.09 12.53
C GLY A 52 9.30 -5.70 11.65
N GLU A 53 9.60 -6.80 10.95
CA GLU A 53 8.65 -7.55 10.13
C GLU A 53 7.26 -7.73 10.78
N PRO A 54 7.12 -8.29 12.00
CA PRO A 54 5.79 -8.52 12.59
C PRO A 54 5.03 -7.23 12.92
N ALA A 55 5.74 -6.12 13.19
CA ALA A 55 5.10 -4.83 13.46
C ALA A 55 4.59 -4.19 12.16
N PHE A 56 5.36 -4.29 11.09
CA PHE A 56 4.98 -3.83 9.76
C PHE A 56 3.79 -4.63 9.20
N GLU A 57 3.80 -5.95 9.35
CA GLU A 57 2.65 -6.80 8.96
C GLU A 57 1.38 -6.43 9.72
N ALA A 58 1.48 -6.22 11.03
CA ALA A 58 0.35 -5.78 11.85
C ALA A 58 -0.17 -4.40 11.42
N LEU A 59 0.74 -3.50 11.02
CA LEU A 59 0.37 -2.19 10.49
C LEU A 59 -0.35 -2.32 9.14
N ALA A 60 0.19 -3.09 8.20
CA ALA A 60 -0.44 -3.31 6.89
C ALA A 60 -1.85 -3.92 7.07
N ALA A 61 -1.98 -4.92 7.95
CA ALA A 61 -3.26 -5.54 8.28
C ALA A 61 -4.29 -4.57 8.87
N LYS A 62 -3.86 -3.61 9.71
CA LYS A 62 -4.72 -2.54 10.25
C LYS A 62 -5.33 -1.67 9.14
N HIS A 63 -4.63 -1.52 8.02
CA HIS A 63 -5.09 -0.79 6.84
C HIS A 63 -5.81 -1.69 5.81
N GLY A 64 -5.96 -2.98 6.10
CA GLY A 64 -6.57 -3.95 5.16
C GLY A 64 -5.69 -4.24 3.94
N LEU A 65 -4.37 -4.07 4.06
CA LEU A 65 -3.40 -4.27 3.00
C LEU A 65 -2.59 -5.56 3.22
N MET A 66 -2.17 -6.17 2.12
CA MET A 66 -1.15 -7.22 2.16
C MET A 66 0.22 -6.56 2.36
N PRO A 67 1.05 -7.00 3.32
CA PRO A 67 2.31 -6.33 3.67
C PRO A 67 3.28 -6.22 2.49
N SER A 68 3.47 -7.30 1.73
CA SER A 68 4.36 -7.30 0.56
C SER A 68 3.85 -6.38 -0.55
N GLY A 69 2.54 -6.36 -0.81
CA GLY A 69 1.94 -5.49 -1.83
C GLY A 69 1.97 -4.02 -1.43
N ALA A 70 1.76 -3.72 -0.14
CA ALA A 70 1.86 -2.38 0.40
C ALA A 70 3.31 -1.85 0.33
N LEU A 71 4.29 -2.69 0.68
CA LEU A 71 5.71 -2.38 0.57
C LEU A 71 6.09 -2.06 -0.88
N GLU A 72 5.72 -2.92 -1.83
CA GLU A 72 5.98 -2.73 -3.26
C GLU A 72 5.37 -1.42 -3.76
N THR A 73 4.09 -1.18 -3.44
CA THR A 73 3.37 0.04 -3.88
C THR A 73 4.02 1.31 -3.33
N LEU A 74 4.41 1.33 -2.04
CA LEU A 74 5.06 2.49 -1.45
C LEU A 74 6.46 2.73 -2.04
N ASN A 75 7.24 1.67 -2.24
CA ASN A 75 8.57 1.80 -2.82
C ASN A 75 8.51 2.23 -4.28
N GLU A 76 7.59 1.69 -5.08
CA GLU A 76 7.39 2.10 -6.47
C GLU A 76 6.99 3.57 -6.57
N TRP A 77 6.02 4.00 -5.77
CA TRP A 77 5.63 5.42 -5.70
C TRP A 77 6.80 6.32 -5.30
N ALA A 78 7.57 5.92 -4.28
CA ALA A 78 8.73 6.69 -3.82
C ALA A 78 9.80 6.79 -4.91
N PHE A 79 10.04 5.71 -5.66
CA PHE A 79 10.97 5.73 -6.78
C PHE A 79 10.51 6.67 -7.90
N ASP A 80 9.22 6.72 -8.21
CA ASP A 80 8.70 7.59 -9.27
C ASP A 80 8.79 9.08 -8.89
N GLU A 81 8.44 9.44 -7.66
CA GLU A 81 8.40 10.84 -7.19
C GLU A 81 9.77 11.34 -6.67
N HIS A 82 10.53 10.48 -5.98
CA HIS A 82 11.76 10.87 -5.27
C HIS A 82 13.03 10.24 -5.84
N GLY A 83 12.92 9.22 -6.69
CA GLY A 83 14.06 8.55 -7.31
C GLY A 83 14.73 7.48 -6.43
N GLU A 84 14.16 7.18 -5.26
CA GLU A 84 14.64 6.15 -4.33
C GLU A 84 13.50 5.50 -3.54
N ALA A 85 13.76 4.35 -2.91
CA ALA A 85 12.77 3.61 -2.14
C ALA A 85 12.45 4.31 -0.81
N LEU A 86 11.19 4.30 -0.38
CA LEU A 86 10.81 4.76 0.97
C LEU A 86 11.31 3.81 2.06
N LEU A 87 11.31 2.50 1.79
CA LEU A 87 11.62 1.45 2.74
C LEU A 87 12.78 0.58 2.24
N ASP A 88 13.86 0.52 3.02
CA ASP A 88 14.99 -0.38 2.81
C ASP A 88 14.85 -1.65 3.65
N GLU A 89 14.97 -2.81 3.00
CA GLU A 89 14.80 -4.13 3.62
C GLU A 89 16.12 -4.62 4.23
N TYR A 90 16.53 -4.02 5.35
CA TYR A 90 17.75 -4.41 6.07
C TYR A 90 17.48 -4.55 7.58
N ASP A 91 17.49 -5.81 8.06
CA ASP A 91 17.11 -6.16 9.44
C ASP A 91 15.73 -5.59 9.83
N GLY A 92 14.73 -5.87 8.98
CA GLY A 92 13.42 -5.22 9.01
C GLY A 92 13.31 -4.14 7.94
N TYR A 93 12.53 -3.09 8.21
CA TYR A 93 12.27 -2.01 7.26
C TYR A 93 12.76 -0.68 7.82
N HIS A 94 13.73 -0.06 7.14
CA HIS A 94 14.23 1.26 7.48
C HIS A 94 13.55 2.31 6.61
N VAL A 95 13.01 3.36 7.22
CA VAL A 95 12.31 4.42 6.50
C VAL A 95 13.28 5.51 6.11
N ASP A 96 13.32 5.87 4.83
CA ASP A 96 14.13 6.99 4.37
C ASP A 96 13.65 8.32 4.98
N PHE A 97 14.57 9.08 5.55
CA PHE A 97 14.25 10.29 6.28
C PHE A 97 13.82 11.44 5.35
N ASP A 98 14.44 11.57 4.17
CA ASP A 98 14.14 12.67 3.26
C ASP A 98 12.73 12.50 2.69
N ILE A 99 12.38 11.28 2.26
CA ILE A 99 11.04 10.96 1.77
C ILE A 99 10.01 11.06 2.90
N ALA A 100 10.32 10.58 4.12
CA ALA A 100 9.42 10.73 5.26
C ALA A 100 9.10 12.20 5.57
N VAL A 101 10.10 13.09 5.49
CA VAL A 101 9.90 14.53 5.64
C VAL A 101 9.05 15.10 4.51
N ALA A 102 9.27 14.69 3.27
CA ALA A 102 8.47 15.11 2.13
C ALA A 102 6.98 14.75 2.31
N ILE A 103 6.70 13.51 2.73
CA ILE A 103 5.34 13.06 3.06
C ILE A 103 4.73 13.92 4.17
N MET A 104 5.47 14.21 5.25
CA MET A 104 4.97 15.07 6.32
C MET A 104 4.59 16.47 5.81
N VAL A 105 5.40 17.05 4.91
CA VAL A 105 5.10 18.35 4.31
C VAL A 105 3.83 18.28 3.46
N GLN A 106 3.70 17.28 2.59
CA GLN A 106 2.52 17.10 1.74
C GLN A 106 1.23 16.97 2.56
N VAL A 107 1.26 16.15 3.61
CA VAL A 107 0.10 15.93 4.50
C VAL A 107 -0.30 17.20 5.24
N VAL A 108 0.67 18.02 5.67
CA VAL A 108 0.40 19.30 6.34
C VAL A 108 -0.18 20.33 5.37
N GLU A 109 0.31 20.36 4.13
CA GLU A 109 -0.20 21.27 3.11
C GLU A 109 -1.62 20.89 2.66
N GLU A 110 -1.93 19.59 2.54
CA GLU A 110 -3.31 19.16 2.27
C GLU A 110 -4.25 19.53 3.42
N ALA A 111 -3.82 19.36 4.68
CA ALA A 111 -4.64 19.72 5.85
C ALA A 111 -4.95 21.24 5.95
N ARG A 112 -4.26 22.08 5.17
CA ARG A 112 -4.46 23.53 5.11
C ARG A 112 -5.31 23.98 3.92
N ALA A 113 -5.52 23.12 2.92
CA ALA A 113 -6.28 23.40 1.71
C ALA A 113 -7.79 23.27 1.95
#